data_AF-A0ABD3P2W0-F1
#
_entry.id   AF-A0ABD3P2W0-F1
#
_cell.length_a   1.000
_cell.length_b   1.000
_cell.length_c   1.000
_cell.angle_alpha   90.00
_cell.angle_beta   90.00
_cell.angle_gamma   90.00
#
_symmetry.space_group_name_H-M   'P 1'
#
loop_
_entity.id
_entity.type
_entity.pdbx_description
1 polymer ?
#
loop_
_entity_poly.entity_id
_entity_poly.type
_entity_poly.pdbx_seq_one_letter_code
_entity_poly.pdbx_strand_id
1 'polypeptide(L)'
;MKYFIPFLAWAAAVSAGNSSDTSKSSARMEDHSLTCFLHLQAILKAQHIKNKQEAALKRQKLQSSNTLRNFKPSFMQQDDAECNWGSEETCYDENWNVIGCEPYASGGCPCPTGQERCGFNAAVGLLGYCTEPEYCCENDEELCYDEDFNPAGCKSIAEGGCPCQEGTEKCGADPEYGWAGYCSAFCCTEGDETCYDKNWNEIGCASFSDGGCGCPEGEVKCGATEWWSGTCTSLCCVDDEETCVDTNYEPTECKSIASGGCDCFDGQVKCGAEPEWNYPGYCTDLCCDSATQETCYDYETMEESCADIASGGCPCPEGEEKCGASEGWAGYCTAPEFCCGDDEELCFSDEWYPQEEGCAPISSGGCPCPDGQAKCGASDGYAGYCTGLCCEEQTCFDWNTYEPTSCASWDETCPTGISFDVLKGKAMPMIDQNAMKKHASSFQKIKTTKAKMAAIEDHANAKIVEKMIQAEEMAILRKIKNTGTRKSFNKDVPVFMTKVY
;
A
#
# COMPACT_ATOMS: atom_id res chain seq x y z
N MET A 1 -21.07 -28.45 3.39
CA MET A 1 -20.96 -29.79 2.77
C MET A 1 -21.63 -30.88 3.64
N LYS A 2 -22.98 -30.93 3.73
CA LYS A 2 -23.69 -31.94 4.56
C LYS A 2 -24.85 -32.67 3.87
N TYR A 3 -25.05 -32.48 2.56
CA TYR A 3 -26.23 -33.03 1.84
C TYR A 3 -25.93 -33.90 0.62
N PHE A 4 -24.67 -34.26 0.35
CA PHE A 4 -24.30 -34.96 -0.88
C PHE A 4 -24.23 -36.50 -0.78
N ILE A 5 -24.52 -37.08 0.39
CA ILE A 5 -24.23 -38.51 0.67
C ILE A 5 -25.41 -39.49 0.43
N PRO A 6 -26.71 -39.14 0.35
CA PRO A 6 -27.73 -40.20 0.21
C PRO A 6 -27.99 -40.66 -1.23
N PHE A 7 -27.46 -39.98 -2.27
CA PHE A 7 -27.81 -40.31 -3.65
C PHE A 7 -27.08 -41.55 -4.22
N LEU A 8 -25.89 -41.88 -3.70
CA LEU A 8 -25.11 -43.03 -4.18
C LEU A 8 -25.55 -44.37 -3.58
N ALA A 9 -26.29 -44.37 -2.46
CA ALA A 9 -26.77 -45.59 -1.83
C ALA A 9 -28.03 -46.19 -2.51
N TRP A 10 -28.79 -45.40 -3.27
CA TRP A 10 -30.00 -45.89 -3.94
C TRP A 10 -29.72 -46.58 -5.28
N ALA A 11 -28.66 -46.18 -5.98
CA ALA A 11 -28.27 -46.78 -7.26
C ALA A 11 -27.69 -48.20 -7.12
N ALA A 12 -27.12 -48.56 -5.96
CA ALA A 12 -26.55 -49.89 -5.72
C ALA A 12 -27.61 -50.98 -5.43
N ALA A 13 -28.83 -50.60 -5.02
CA ALA A 13 -29.87 -51.56 -4.62
C ALA A 13 -30.70 -52.11 -5.80
N VAL A 14 -30.55 -51.59 -7.02
CA VAL A 14 -31.37 -51.99 -8.18
C VAL A 14 -30.70 -53.11 -9.02
N SER A 15 -29.45 -53.50 -8.74
CA SER A 15 -28.74 -54.51 -9.54
C SER A 15 -28.88 -55.98 -9.09
N ALA A 16 -29.60 -56.26 -8.00
CA ALA A 16 -29.74 -57.62 -7.47
C ALA A 16 -31.21 -58.03 -7.31
N GLY A 17 -31.85 -58.46 -8.40
CA GLY A 17 -33.22 -58.96 -8.37
C GLY A 17 -33.64 -59.64 -9.67
N ASN A 18 -33.16 -60.87 -9.89
CA ASN A 18 -33.72 -61.79 -10.88
C ASN A 18 -35.12 -62.24 -10.43
N SER A 19 -36.19 -61.87 -11.13
CA SER A 19 -37.41 -62.68 -11.23
C SER A 19 -38.31 -62.15 -12.34
N SER A 20 -38.73 -63.08 -13.21
CA SER A 20 -39.65 -62.94 -14.32
C SER A 20 -41.02 -62.37 -13.90
N ASP A 21 -41.35 -61.16 -14.33
CA ASP A 21 -42.72 -60.74 -14.71
C ASP A 21 -42.70 -59.33 -15.31
N THR A 22 -42.39 -59.24 -16.61
CA THR A 22 -42.39 -57.99 -17.38
C THR A 22 -43.63 -57.88 -18.25
N SER A 23 -44.61 -57.07 -17.83
CA SER A 23 -45.50 -56.35 -18.78
C SER A 23 -46.29 -55.16 -18.22
N LYS A 24 -46.20 -54.80 -16.93
CA LYS A 24 -46.99 -53.67 -16.37
C LYS A 24 -46.22 -52.60 -15.58
N SER A 25 -44.90 -52.69 -15.43
CA SER A 25 -44.10 -51.72 -14.65
C SER A 25 -43.42 -50.62 -15.48
N SER A 26 -43.36 -50.74 -16.81
CA SER A 26 -42.60 -49.81 -17.67
C SER A 26 -43.18 -48.38 -17.72
N ALA A 27 -44.49 -48.20 -17.54
CA ALA A 27 -45.11 -46.88 -17.59
C ALA A 27 -44.92 -46.05 -16.29
N ARG A 28 -44.46 -46.66 -15.19
CA ARG A 28 -44.36 -45.98 -13.89
C ARG A 28 -42.95 -45.43 -13.58
N MET A 29 -41.92 -45.87 -14.31
CA MET A 29 -40.55 -45.36 -14.17
C MET A 29 -40.30 -44.06 -14.95
N GLU A 30 -41.00 -43.84 -16.06
CA GLU A 30 -40.82 -42.62 -16.87
C GLU A 30 -41.35 -41.36 -16.17
N ASP A 31 -42.44 -41.46 -15.40
CA ASP A 31 -43.01 -40.33 -14.65
C ASP A 31 -42.13 -39.86 -13.48
N HIS A 32 -41.41 -40.77 -12.82
CA HIS A 32 -40.51 -40.41 -11.72
C HIS A 32 -39.22 -39.73 -12.20
N SER A 33 -38.72 -40.10 -13.39
CA SER A 33 -37.54 -39.49 -14.00
C SER A 33 -37.82 -38.03 -14.41
N LEU A 34 -38.98 -37.78 -15.04
CA LEU A 34 -39.37 -36.43 -15.46
C LEU A 34 -39.56 -35.50 -14.24
N THR A 35 -40.15 -36.03 -13.17
CA THR A 35 -40.38 -35.26 -11.93
C THR A 35 -39.08 -34.87 -11.23
N CYS A 36 -38.09 -35.77 -11.20
CA CYS A 36 -36.76 -35.47 -10.64
C CYS A 36 -36.03 -34.41 -11.47
N PHE A 37 -36.13 -34.49 -12.81
CA PHE A 37 -35.50 -33.51 -13.70
C PHE A 37 -36.09 -32.10 -13.53
N LEU A 38 -37.43 -32.00 -13.40
CA LEU A 38 -38.11 -30.73 -13.15
C LEU A 38 -37.75 -30.15 -11.77
N HIS A 39 -37.59 -30.98 -10.74
CA HIS A 39 -37.12 -30.55 -9.43
C HIS A 39 -35.69 -30.00 -9.49
N LEU A 40 -34.79 -30.67 -10.21
CA LEU A 40 -33.41 -30.22 -10.36
C LEU A 40 -33.33 -28.88 -11.10
N GLN A 41 -34.11 -28.71 -12.17
CA GLN A 41 -34.21 -27.42 -12.89
C GLN A 41 -34.77 -26.30 -12.01
N ALA A 42 -35.73 -26.59 -11.12
CA ALA A 42 -36.27 -25.61 -10.19
C ALA A 42 -35.22 -25.17 -9.15
N ILE A 43 -34.43 -26.11 -8.61
CA ILE A 43 -33.34 -25.82 -7.67
C ILE A 43 -32.27 -24.94 -8.32
N LEU A 44 -31.85 -25.27 -9.54
CA LEU A 44 -30.85 -24.50 -10.28
C LEU A 44 -31.34 -23.07 -10.58
N LYS A 45 -32.62 -22.90 -10.96
CA LYS A 45 -33.22 -21.57 -11.15
C LYS A 45 -33.29 -20.77 -9.85
N ALA A 46 -33.67 -21.39 -8.74
CA ALA A 46 -33.70 -20.72 -7.44
C ALA A 46 -32.31 -20.25 -7.00
N GLN A 47 -31.27 -21.07 -7.23
CA GLN A 47 -29.90 -20.74 -6.91
C GLN A 47 -29.35 -19.60 -7.78
N HIS A 48 -29.68 -19.60 -9.07
CA HIS A 48 -29.33 -18.48 -9.96
C HIS A 48 -30.02 -17.17 -9.54
N ILE A 49 -31.28 -17.22 -9.10
CA ILE A 49 -32.01 -16.03 -8.62
C ILE A 49 -31.35 -15.49 -7.34
N LYS A 50 -31.00 -16.36 -6.39
CA LYS A 50 -30.32 -15.98 -5.15
C LYS A 50 -28.97 -15.29 -5.43
N ASN A 51 -28.15 -15.88 -6.30
CA ASN A 51 -26.86 -15.28 -6.68
C ASN A 51 -27.04 -13.90 -7.34
N LYS A 52 -28.09 -13.72 -8.15
CA LYS A 52 -28.41 -12.44 -8.79
C LYS A 52 -28.85 -11.37 -7.78
N GLN A 53 -29.60 -11.76 -6.74
CA GLN A 53 -30.00 -10.87 -5.65
C GLN A 53 -28.81 -10.44 -4.78
N GLU A 54 -27.91 -11.38 -4.44
CA GLU A 54 -26.70 -11.07 -3.67
C GLU A 54 -25.74 -10.14 -4.45
N ALA A 55 -25.60 -10.34 -5.77
CA ALA A 55 -24.83 -9.45 -6.62
C ALA A 55 -25.45 -8.04 -6.74
N ALA A 56 -26.78 -7.94 -6.81
CA ALA A 56 -27.48 -6.65 -6.82
C ALA A 56 -27.34 -5.91 -5.48
N LEU A 57 -27.42 -6.61 -4.35
CA LEU A 57 -27.21 -6.05 -3.01
C LEU A 57 -25.77 -5.56 -2.83
N LYS A 58 -24.77 -6.33 -3.29
CA LYS A 58 -23.37 -5.88 -3.29
C LYS A 58 -23.18 -4.62 -4.13
N ARG A 59 -23.79 -4.54 -5.32
CA ARG A 59 -23.75 -3.32 -6.16
C ARG A 59 -24.43 -2.13 -5.49
N GLN A 60 -25.56 -2.33 -4.82
CA GLN A 60 -26.24 -1.27 -4.07
C GLN A 60 -25.37 -0.74 -2.92
N LYS A 61 -24.68 -1.63 -2.19
CA LYS A 61 -23.73 -1.24 -1.13
C LYS A 61 -22.50 -0.49 -1.66
N LEU A 62 -21.98 -0.90 -2.82
CA LEU A 62 -20.89 -0.20 -3.51
C LEU A 62 -21.32 1.19 -3.99
N GLN A 63 -22.54 1.32 -4.53
CA GLN A 63 -23.08 2.60 -4.97
C GLN A 63 -23.32 3.55 -3.79
N SER A 64 -23.86 3.06 -2.66
CA SER A 64 -24.01 3.87 -1.44
C SER A 64 -22.66 4.27 -0.82
N SER A 65 -21.65 3.40 -0.92
CA SER A 65 -20.29 3.73 -0.46
C SER A 65 -19.59 4.76 -1.35
N ASN A 66 -19.85 4.75 -2.66
CA ASN A 66 -19.31 5.78 -3.57
C ASN A 66 -20.04 7.13 -3.43
N THR A 67 -21.29 7.16 -2.97
CA THR A 67 -21.97 8.43 -2.67
C THR A 67 -21.37 9.15 -1.45
N LEU A 68 -20.80 8.40 -0.50
CA LEU A 68 -20.06 8.95 0.64
C LEU A 68 -18.65 9.45 0.28
N ARG A 69 -18.04 8.95 -0.79
CA ARG A 69 -16.71 9.41 -1.25
C ARG A 69 -16.74 10.72 -2.02
N ASN A 70 -17.92 11.15 -2.48
CA ASN A 70 -18.11 12.45 -3.14
C ASN A 70 -18.63 13.54 -2.18
N PHE A 71 -18.75 13.24 -0.89
CA PHE A 71 -18.87 14.27 0.14
C PHE A 71 -17.45 14.80 0.40
N LYS A 72 -17.09 15.93 -0.25
CA LYS A 72 -16.04 16.78 0.30
C LYS A 72 -16.60 17.31 1.63
N PRO A 73 -16.07 16.92 2.80
CA PRO A 73 -16.53 17.50 4.05
C PRO A 73 -16.26 18.99 3.99
N SER A 74 -17.27 19.82 4.26
CA SER A 74 -17.14 21.27 4.37
C SER A 74 -16.16 21.72 5.48
N PHE A 75 -15.59 20.78 6.24
CA PHE A 75 -14.53 21.01 7.23
C PHE A 75 -13.15 21.29 6.59
N MET A 76 -12.92 20.94 5.32
CA MET A 76 -11.67 21.30 4.60
C MET A 76 -11.80 22.56 3.74
N GLN A 77 -12.78 23.43 4.01
CA GLN A 77 -13.00 24.70 3.30
C GLN A 77 -13.05 25.91 4.24
N GLN A 78 -12.47 25.82 5.44
CA GLN A 78 -12.14 27.03 6.18
C GLN A 78 -10.79 27.53 5.68
N ASP A 79 -10.82 28.70 5.03
CA ASP A 79 -9.67 29.44 4.54
C ASP A 79 -8.53 29.39 5.57
N ASP A 80 -7.42 28.84 5.09
CA ASP A 80 -6.22 28.51 5.85
C ASP A 80 -5.76 29.71 6.69
N ALA A 81 -5.80 29.57 8.01
CA ALA A 81 -4.86 30.37 8.80
C ALA A 81 -3.47 29.88 8.37
N GLU A 82 -2.77 30.70 7.60
CA GLU A 82 -1.38 30.47 7.16
C GLU A 82 -0.45 30.54 8.39
N CYS A 83 -0.59 29.59 9.33
CA CYS A 83 0.30 29.48 10.46
C CYS A 83 1.65 28.97 9.97
N ASN A 84 2.73 29.54 10.47
CA ASN A 84 4.05 28.95 10.27
C ASN A 84 4.22 27.80 11.26
N TRP A 85 4.01 26.55 10.84
CA TRP A 85 4.06 25.36 11.72
C TRP A 85 5.47 25.11 12.30
N GLY A 86 6.50 25.81 11.83
CA GLY A 86 7.83 25.80 12.42
C GLY A 86 7.98 26.74 13.63
N SER A 87 7.11 27.74 13.79
CA SER A 87 7.24 28.78 14.82
C SER A 87 5.95 29.16 15.55
N GLU A 88 4.80 28.66 15.11
CA GLU A 88 3.47 29.05 15.59
C GLU A 88 2.55 27.84 15.81
N GLU A 89 1.71 27.93 16.84
CA GLU A 89 0.66 26.97 17.17
C GLU A 89 -0.65 27.43 16.55
N THR A 90 -1.35 26.55 15.84
CA THR A 90 -2.72 26.83 15.37
C THR A 90 -3.69 26.76 16.54
N CYS A 91 -4.38 27.86 16.81
CA CYS A 91 -5.32 27.99 17.91
C CYS A 91 -6.73 27.66 17.45
N TYR A 92 -7.45 26.90 18.27
CA TYR A 92 -8.82 26.48 18.02
C TYR A 92 -9.76 27.04 19.10
N ASP A 93 -10.99 27.35 18.70
CA ASP A 93 -12.08 27.58 19.67
C ASP A 93 -12.66 26.24 20.19
N GLU A 94 -13.64 26.34 21.09
CA GLU A 94 -14.36 25.19 21.66
C GLU A 94 -15.10 24.33 20.62
N ASN A 95 -15.31 24.85 19.40
CA ASN A 95 -15.97 24.15 18.30
C ASN A 95 -14.97 23.63 17.24
N TRP A 96 -13.67 23.63 17.56
CA TRP A 96 -12.59 23.23 16.65
C TRP A 96 -12.47 24.09 15.39
N ASN A 97 -12.95 25.35 15.43
CA ASN A 97 -12.65 26.32 14.38
C ASN A 97 -11.32 26.98 14.67
N VAL A 98 -10.53 27.20 13.62
CA VAL A 98 -9.27 27.94 13.72
C VAL A 98 -9.58 29.40 14.04
N ILE A 99 -9.05 29.90 15.16
CA ILE A 99 -9.22 31.30 15.59
C ILE A 99 -7.97 32.15 15.37
N GLY A 100 -6.80 31.53 15.15
CA GLY A 100 -5.55 32.24 14.88
C GLY A 100 -4.33 31.36 15.00
N CYS A 101 -3.16 31.98 14.88
CA CYS A 101 -1.85 31.36 15.10
C CYS A 101 -1.15 32.14 16.22
N GLU A 102 -0.53 31.44 17.16
CA GLU A 102 0.21 32.08 18.26
C GLU A 102 1.66 31.57 18.29
N PRO A 103 2.67 32.45 18.32
CA PRO A 103 4.06 32.02 18.35
C PRO A 103 4.39 31.06 19.51
N TYR A 104 5.23 30.07 19.24
CA TYR A 104 5.74 29.18 20.29
C TYR A 104 6.48 29.95 21.39
N ALA A 105 7.12 31.07 21.02
CA ALA A 105 7.84 31.94 21.95
C ALA A 105 6.93 32.70 22.94
N SER A 106 5.65 32.91 22.62
CA SER A 106 4.67 33.52 23.53
C SER A 106 3.96 32.51 24.42
N GLY A 107 4.32 31.22 24.33
CA GLY A 107 3.66 30.15 25.07
C GLY A 107 2.65 29.36 24.24
N GLY A 108 2.45 29.69 22.96
CA GLY A 108 1.39 29.10 22.16
C GLY A 108 0.00 29.59 22.57
N CYS A 109 -1.03 28.89 22.13
CA CYS A 109 -2.43 29.32 22.26
C CYS A 109 -2.88 29.53 23.72
N PRO A 110 -3.75 30.51 24.01
CA PRO A 110 -4.28 30.68 25.35
C PRO A 110 -5.11 29.46 25.77
N CYS A 111 -4.93 29.01 27.00
CA CYS A 111 -5.73 27.91 27.53
C CYS A 111 -7.19 28.34 27.74
N PRO A 112 -8.15 27.39 27.64
CA PRO A 112 -9.55 27.64 28.01
C PRO A 112 -9.68 28.22 29.43
N THR A 113 -10.76 28.96 29.66
CA THR A 113 -11.00 29.59 30.98
C THR A 113 -11.02 28.54 32.08
N GLY A 114 -10.17 28.71 33.09
CA GLY A 114 -10.02 27.78 34.22
C GLY A 114 -8.91 26.76 34.07
N GLN A 115 -8.21 26.75 32.92
CA GLN A 115 -7.01 25.95 32.69
C GLN A 115 -5.76 26.84 32.65
N GLU A 116 -4.62 26.24 32.96
CA GLU A 116 -3.30 26.81 32.75
C GLU A 116 -2.43 25.89 31.90
N ARG A 117 -1.36 26.45 31.32
CA ARG A 117 -0.47 25.74 30.41
C ARG A 117 0.67 25.10 31.21
N CYS A 118 0.75 23.79 31.16
CA CYS A 118 1.65 22.95 31.95
C CYS A 118 2.68 22.27 31.07
N GLY A 119 3.89 22.04 31.58
CA GLY A 119 4.97 21.42 30.80
C GLY A 119 5.52 22.30 29.66
N PHE A 120 5.21 23.60 29.64
CA PHE A 120 5.77 24.53 28.65
C PHE A 120 7.28 24.71 28.89
N ASN A 121 8.07 24.45 27.86
CA ASN A 121 9.51 24.68 27.87
C ASN A 121 9.98 25.29 26.54
N ALA A 122 10.09 26.62 26.55
CA ALA A 122 10.54 27.40 25.40
C ALA A 122 11.93 27.01 24.87
N ALA A 123 12.82 26.46 25.71
CA ALA A 123 14.18 26.12 25.30
C ALA A 123 14.26 24.89 24.39
N VAL A 124 13.30 23.97 24.51
CA VAL A 124 13.23 22.74 23.70
C VAL A 124 12.05 22.75 22.72
N GLY A 125 11.32 23.87 22.63
CA GLY A 125 10.15 23.99 21.76
C GLY A 125 8.95 23.14 22.19
N LEU A 126 8.89 22.72 23.47
CA LEU A 126 7.73 22.00 24.00
C LEU A 126 6.67 23.01 24.42
N LEU A 127 5.51 22.94 23.77
CA LEU A 127 4.41 23.87 23.98
C LEU A 127 3.66 23.65 25.29
N GLY A 128 3.86 22.52 25.93
CA GLY A 128 3.04 22.11 27.06
C GLY A 128 1.61 21.77 26.65
N TYR A 129 0.74 21.58 27.62
CA TYR A 129 -0.67 21.25 27.44
C TYR A 129 -1.53 22.06 28.42
N CYS A 130 -2.77 22.36 28.04
CA CYS A 130 -3.71 23.04 28.91
C CYS A 130 -4.42 22.04 29.81
N THR A 131 -4.39 22.27 31.13
CA THR A 131 -5.13 21.47 32.11
C THR A 131 -5.55 22.35 33.29
N GLU A 132 -6.41 21.86 34.17
CA GLU A 132 -6.75 22.61 35.39
C GLU A 132 -5.50 22.76 36.28
N PRO A 133 -5.32 23.89 36.99
CA PRO A 133 -4.09 24.17 37.74
C PRO A 133 -3.68 23.10 38.75
N GLU A 134 -4.64 22.38 39.33
CA GLU A 134 -4.36 21.28 40.28
C GLU A 134 -3.76 20.02 39.63
N TYR A 135 -3.78 19.92 38.30
CA TYR A 135 -3.17 18.86 37.50
C TYR A 135 -1.90 19.34 36.76
N CYS A 136 -1.46 20.56 37.05
CA CYS A 136 -0.26 21.14 36.49
C CYS A 136 0.98 20.68 37.26
N CYS A 137 1.44 19.46 36.97
CA CYS A 137 2.54 18.87 37.71
C CYS A 137 3.88 19.54 37.37
N GLU A 138 4.72 19.73 38.38
CA GLU A 138 6.10 20.16 38.18
C GLU A 138 6.92 19.05 37.50
N ASN A 139 8.10 19.39 36.95
CA ASN A 139 8.92 18.42 36.18
C ASN A 139 9.42 17.23 37.03
N ASP A 140 9.42 17.35 38.35
CA ASP A 140 9.78 16.32 39.33
C ASP A 140 8.56 15.67 40.00
N GLU A 141 7.38 15.87 39.43
CA GLU A 141 6.11 15.27 39.86
C GLU A 141 5.49 14.42 38.75
N GLU A 142 4.76 13.39 39.15
CA GLU A 142 3.95 12.54 38.29
C GLU A 142 2.47 12.92 38.42
N LEU A 143 1.76 13.03 37.29
CA LEU A 143 0.31 13.18 37.28
C LEU A 143 -0.36 11.84 37.63
N CYS A 144 -1.12 11.84 38.71
CA CYS A 144 -1.84 10.68 39.19
C CYS A 144 -3.24 10.63 38.62
N TYR A 145 -3.73 9.41 38.45
CA TYR A 145 -5.07 9.14 37.99
C TYR A 145 -5.83 8.32 39.03
N ASP A 146 -7.15 8.51 39.11
CA ASP A 146 -8.04 7.67 39.90
C ASP A 146 -8.32 6.32 39.19
N GLU A 147 -9.20 5.51 39.77
CA GLU A 147 -9.59 4.20 39.23
C GLU A 147 -10.35 4.31 37.89
N ASP A 148 -10.94 5.47 37.61
CA ASP A 148 -11.70 5.77 36.38
C ASP A 148 -10.82 6.47 35.31
N PHE A 149 -9.50 6.54 35.53
CA PHE A 149 -8.53 7.25 34.70
C PHE A 149 -8.76 8.77 34.60
N ASN A 150 -9.40 9.38 35.58
CA ASN A 150 -9.46 10.84 35.69
C ASN A 150 -8.22 11.35 36.44
N PRO A 151 -7.66 12.51 36.05
CA PRO A 151 -6.61 13.17 36.82
C PRO A 151 -7.04 13.38 38.28
N ALA A 152 -6.21 12.97 39.22
CA ALA A 152 -6.47 13.04 40.67
C ALA A 152 -5.51 13.98 41.42
N GLY A 153 -4.46 14.45 40.74
CA GLY A 153 -3.46 15.40 41.28
C GLY A 153 -2.03 14.94 41.01
N CYS A 154 -1.05 15.70 41.52
CA CYS A 154 0.37 15.45 41.30
C CYS A 154 1.04 14.81 42.53
N LYS A 155 2.08 13.99 42.30
CA LYS A 155 2.92 13.40 43.34
C LYS A 155 4.39 13.48 43.00
N SER A 156 5.22 13.89 43.95
CA SER A 156 6.67 13.94 43.77
C SER A 156 7.25 12.58 43.40
N ILE A 157 8.01 12.54 42.31
CA ILE A 157 8.74 11.34 41.85
C ILE A 157 9.79 10.92 42.88
N ALA A 158 10.39 11.88 43.60
CA ALA A 158 11.34 11.61 44.68
C ALA A 158 10.71 10.87 45.87
N GLU A 159 9.38 10.99 46.05
CA GLU A 159 8.60 10.27 47.06
C GLU A 159 8.00 8.95 46.53
N GLY A 160 8.38 8.53 45.32
CA GLY A 160 7.90 7.31 44.66
C GLY A 160 6.76 7.53 43.66
N GLY A 161 6.37 8.79 43.40
CA GLY A 161 5.34 9.14 42.43
C GLY A 161 3.93 8.70 42.84
N CYS A 162 3.10 8.44 41.84
CA CYS A 162 1.72 8.01 42.01
C CYS A 162 1.66 6.54 42.44
N PRO A 163 0.80 6.20 43.43
CA PRO A 163 0.60 4.81 43.82
C PRO A 163 -0.02 4.00 42.69
N CYS A 164 0.42 2.77 42.55
CA CYS A 164 -0.16 1.83 41.59
C CYS A 164 -1.51 1.29 42.06
N GLN A 165 -2.36 0.92 41.11
CA GLN A 165 -3.66 0.30 41.40
C GLN A 165 -3.47 -1.06 42.09
N GLU A 166 -4.47 -1.51 42.84
CA GLU A 166 -4.41 -2.78 43.56
C GLU A 166 -4.06 -3.95 42.62
N GLY A 167 -3.02 -4.71 42.96
CA GLY A 167 -2.50 -5.81 42.14
C GLY A 167 -1.37 -5.44 41.18
N THR A 168 -0.93 -4.18 41.17
CA THR A 168 0.24 -3.72 40.41
C THR A 168 1.28 -3.06 41.33
N GLU A 169 2.54 -3.07 40.93
CA GLU A 169 3.66 -2.42 41.60
C GLU A 169 4.35 -1.42 40.67
N LYS A 170 5.09 -0.47 41.26
CA LYS A 170 5.79 0.58 40.52
C LYS A 170 7.14 0.04 40.06
N CYS A 171 7.32 -0.05 38.75
CA CYS A 171 8.49 -0.62 38.08
C CYS A 171 9.28 0.46 37.35
N GLY A 172 10.60 0.30 37.28
CA GLY A 172 11.48 1.23 36.55
C GLY A 172 11.50 2.66 37.08
N ALA A 173 11.04 2.88 38.32
CA ALA A 173 11.14 4.18 38.96
C ALA A 173 12.60 4.46 39.32
N ASP A 174 13.12 5.59 38.83
CA ASP A 174 14.46 6.07 39.15
C ASP A 174 14.38 7.54 39.57
N PRO A 175 14.28 7.80 40.89
CA PRO A 175 14.22 9.16 41.44
C PRO A 175 15.44 10.03 41.11
N GLU A 176 16.61 9.44 40.85
CA GLU A 176 17.83 10.20 40.55
C GLU A 176 17.75 10.87 39.17
N TYR A 177 17.12 10.19 38.21
CA TYR A 177 16.90 10.70 36.85
C TYR A 177 15.52 11.32 36.64
N GLY A 178 14.70 11.41 37.70
CA GLY A 178 13.34 11.93 37.62
C GLY A 178 12.39 11.00 36.84
N TRP A 179 12.66 9.70 36.83
CA TRP A 179 11.81 8.72 36.16
C TRP A 179 10.78 8.21 37.17
N ALA A 180 9.51 8.55 36.94
CA ALA A 180 8.42 8.10 37.79
C ALA A 180 8.28 6.57 37.82
N GLY A 181 8.71 5.89 36.74
CA GLY A 181 8.42 4.47 36.51
C GLY A 181 7.01 4.27 35.97
N TYR A 182 6.58 3.02 35.88
CA TYR A 182 5.24 2.63 35.40
C TYR A 182 4.64 1.58 36.33
N CYS A 183 3.32 1.47 36.34
CA CYS A 183 2.64 0.44 37.13
C CYS A 183 2.44 -0.82 36.29
N SER A 184 2.93 -1.96 36.78
CA SER A 184 2.79 -3.27 36.13
C SER A 184 2.52 -4.34 37.17
N ALA A 185 1.92 -5.47 36.77
CA ALA A 185 1.71 -6.59 37.68
C ALA A 185 3.03 -7.26 38.09
N PHE A 186 4.08 -7.11 37.26
CA PHE A 186 5.39 -7.72 37.48
C PHE A 186 6.51 -6.77 37.05
N CYS A 187 7.40 -6.39 37.97
CA CYS A 187 8.59 -5.63 37.60
C CYS A 187 9.68 -6.51 36.98
N CYS A 188 9.68 -6.63 35.66
CA CYS A 188 10.74 -7.30 34.91
C CYS A 188 12.01 -6.43 34.90
N THR A 189 13.17 -7.05 35.13
CA THR A 189 14.45 -6.32 35.19
C THR A 189 15.10 -6.19 33.82
N GLU A 190 16.14 -5.36 33.69
CA GLU A 190 16.97 -5.36 32.49
C GLU A 190 17.55 -6.75 32.26
N GLY A 191 17.18 -7.37 31.14
CA GLY A 191 17.55 -8.76 30.85
C GLY A 191 16.40 -9.75 30.93
N ASP A 192 15.18 -9.30 31.28
CA ASP A 192 13.97 -10.12 31.31
C ASP A 192 12.95 -9.69 30.24
N GLU A 193 12.18 -10.66 29.76
CA GLU A 193 10.99 -10.48 28.95
C GLU A 193 9.73 -10.50 29.81
N THR A 194 8.83 -9.55 29.61
CA THR A 194 7.48 -9.63 30.18
C THR A 194 6.66 -10.71 29.49
N CYS A 195 6.15 -11.66 30.26
CA CYS A 195 5.38 -12.78 29.75
C CYS A 195 3.89 -12.48 29.79
N TYR A 196 3.21 -12.81 28.70
CA TYR A 196 1.78 -12.62 28.53
C TYR A 196 1.07 -13.96 28.34
N ASP A 197 -0.16 -14.06 28.85
CA ASP A 197 -1.07 -15.13 28.44
C ASP A 197 -1.67 -14.86 27.05
N LYS A 198 -2.49 -15.79 26.56
CA LYS A 198 -3.18 -15.68 25.26
C LYS A 198 -4.18 -14.52 25.15
N ASN A 199 -4.51 -13.85 26.25
CA ASN A 199 -5.40 -12.69 26.31
C ASN A 199 -4.63 -11.40 26.53
N TRP A 200 -3.29 -11.42 26.43
CA TRP A 200 -2.40 -10.28 26.69
C TRP A 200 -2.40 -9.81 28.15
N ASN A 201 -2.73 -10.68 29.11
CA ASN A 201 -2.51 -10.38 30.52
C ASN A 201 -1.07 -10.73 30.90
N GLU A 202 -0.40 -9.84 31.61
CA GLU A 202 0.92 -10.12 32.20
C GLU A 202 0.80 -11.29 33.18
N ILE A 203 1.67 -12.29 33.05
CA ILE A 203 1.71 -13.48 33.92
C ILE A 203 3.05 -13.70 34.61
N GLY A 204 4.07 -12.91 34.27
CA GLY A 204 5.38 -12.97 34.92
C GLY A 204 6.50 -12.37 34.07
N CYS A 205 7.73 -12.63 34.48
CA CYS A 205 8.95 -12.27 33.77
C CYS A 205 9.79 -13.51 33.52
N ALA A 206 10.55 -13.54 32.44
CA ALA A 206 11.50 -14.61 32.15
C ALA A 206 12.79 -14.04 31.55
N SER A 207 13.94 -14.47 32.07
CA SER A 207 15.24 -13.96 31.60
C SER A 207 15.47 -14.30 30.12
N PHE A 208 15.98 -13.34 29.34
CA PHE A 208 16.46 -13.57 27.98
C PHE A 208 17.50 -14.69 27.93
N SER A 209 18.33 -14.82 28.97
CA SER A 209 19.34 -15.87 29.08
C SER A 209 18.77 -17.28 29.21
N ASP A 210 17.54 -17.41 29.70
CA ASP A 210 16.79 -18.67 29.78
C ASP A 210 15.86 -18.87 28.54
N GLY A 211 15.99 -18.01 27.52
CA GLY A 211 15.14 -18.00 26.33
C GLY A 211 13.87 -17.15 26.45
N GLY A 212 13.71 -16.41 27.55
CA GLY A 212 12.52 -15.61 27.82
C GLY A 212 11.25 -16.45 28.05
N CYS A 213 10.10 -15.86 27.74
CA CYS A 213 8.79 -16.45 27.95
C CYS A 213 8.56 -17.71 27.11
N GLY A 214 7.91 -18.72 27.69
CA GLY A 214 7.58 -19.95 26.98
C GLY A 214 6.61 -19.70 25.82
N CYS A 215 6.79 -20.44 24.73
CA CYS A 215 5.90 -20.34 23.58
C CYS A 215 4.56 -21.04 23.81
N PRO A 216 3.50 -20.64 23.07
CA PRO A 216 2.25 -21.37 23.01
C PRO A 216 2.45 -22.85 22.61
N GLU A 217 1.48 -23.70 22.96
CA GLU A 217 1.53 -25.13 22.62
C GLU A 217 1.65 -25.33 21.11
N GLY A 218 2.72 -26.01 20.67
CA GLY A 218 3.03 -26.26 19.26
C GLY A 218 4.05 -25.32 18.64
N GLU A 219 4.49 -24.30 19.37
CA GLU A 219 5.54 -23.37 18.93
C GLU A 219 6.84 -23.58 19.72
N VAL A 220 7.95 -23.22 19.08
CA VAL A 220 9.30 -23.22 19.63
C VAL A 220 9.86 -21.80 19.54
N LYS A 221 10.74 -21.45 20.49
CA LYS A 221 11.35 -20.13 20.52
C LYS A 221 12.62 -20.13 19.69
N CYS A 222 12.72 -19.21 18.73
CA CYS A 222 13.79 -19.18 17.75
C CYS A 222 14.50 -17.83 17.77
N GLY A 223 15.81 -17.87 17.48
CA GLY A 223 16.65 -16.67 17.44
C GLY A 223 16.99 -16.07 18.81
N ALA A 224 16.72 -16.77 19.92
CA ALA A 224 17.05 -16.25 21.25
C ALA A 224 18.56 -15.96 21.38
N THR A 225 18.89 -14.79 21.90
CA THR A 225 20.24 -14.32 22.22
C THR A 225 20.28 -13.78 23.65
N GLU A 226 21.46 -13.40 24.14
CA GLU A 226 21.62 -12.80 25.49
C GLU A 226 20.82 -11.49 25.70
N TRP A 227 20.40 -10.81 24.63
CA TRP A 227 19.64 -9.55 24.69
C TRP A 227 18.28 -9.61 24.01
N TRP A 228 17.91 -10.76 23.44
CA TRP A 228 16.65 -10.94 22.72
C TRP A 228 16.07 -12.31 23.04
N SER A 229 14.84 -12.35 23.56
CA SER A 229 14.16 -13.60 23.88
C SER A 229 13.94 -14.52 22.68
N GLY A 230 14.01 -14.00 21.46
CA GLY A 230 13.63 -14.71 20.24
C GLY A 230 12.15 -14.54 19.92
N THR A 231 11.68 -15.21 18.87
CA THR A 231 10.26 -15.24 18.48
C THR A 231 9.70 -16.65 18.59
N CYS A 232 8.43 -16.76 18.98
CA CYS A 232 7.73 -18.03 18.94
C CYS A 232 7.24 -18.30 17.52
N THR A 233 7.60 -19.47 16.99
CA THR A 233 7.20 -19.94 15.65
C THR A 233 7.09 -21.46 15.68
N SER A 234 6.35 -22.05 14.75
CA SER A 234 6.22 -23.51 14.66
C SER A 234 7.52 -24.22 14.27
N LEU A 235 8.49 -23.48 13.72
CA LEU A 235 9.73 -24.02 13.19
C LEU A 235 10.89 -23.04 13.33
N CYS A 236 12.01 -23.48 13.92
CA CYS A 236 13.27 -22.73 13.97
C CYS A 236 14.20 -23.15 12.83
N CYS A 237 14.51 -22.22 11.95
CA CYS A 237 15.62 -22.36 11.00
C CYS A 237 16.83 -21.60 11.53
N VAL A 238 18.02 -22.16 11.33
CA VAL A 238 19.29 -21.49 11.66
C VAL A 238 19.64 -20.47 10.57
N ASP A 239 20.61 -19.59 10.83
CA ASP A 239 20.92 -18.44 9.97
C ASP A 239 21.30 -18.82 8.51
N ASP A 240 21.77 -20.04 8.26
CA ASP A 240 22.12 -20.57 6.93
C ASP A 240 21.02 -21.44 6.28
N GLU A 241 19.80 -21.38 6.83
CA GLU A 241 18.61 -22.05 6.34
C GLU A 241 17.47 -21.08 6.02
N GLU A 242 16.71 -21.40 4.97
CA GLU A 242 15.49 -20.69 4.60
C GLU A 242 14.28 -21.45 5.17
N THR A 243 13.35 -20.72 5.79
CA THR A 243 12.07 -21.25 6.24
C THR A 243 11.14 -21.47 5.05
N CYS A 244 10.85 -22.74 4.73
CA CYS A 244 9.97 -23.11 3.65
C CYS A 244 8.53 -23.09 4.12
N VAL A 245 7.65 -22.48 3.32
CA VAL A 245 6.23 -22.34 3.63
C VAL A 245 5.37 -23.13 2.63
N ASP A 246 4.24 -23.63 3.11
CA ASP A 246 3.24 -24.25 2.25
C ASP A 246 2.39 -23.19 1.50
N THR A 247 1.41 -23.65 0.73
CA THR A 247 0.48 -22.76 -0.01
C THR A 247 -0.41 -21.88 0.87
N ASN A 248 -0.47 -22.15 2.18
CA ASN A 248 -1.19 -21.36 3.18
C ASN A 248 -0.25 -20.41 3.95
N TYR A 249 1.03 -20.33 3.56
CA TYR A 249 2.09 -19.59 4.25
C TYR A 249 2.42 -20.13 5.66
N GLU A 250 2.13 -21.41 5.92
CA GLU A 250 2.53 -22.07 7.16
C GLU A 250 3.95 -22.64 7.01
N PRO A 251 4.87 -22.42 7.98
CA PRO A 251 6.19 -23.02 7.97
C PRO A 251 6.13 -24.55 7.97
N THR A 252 6.90 -25.19 7.09
CA THR A 252 6.90 -26.64 6.90
C THR A 252 8.25 -27.30 7.16
N GLU A 253 9.33 -26.71 6.66
CA GLU A 253 10.70 -27.22 6.83
C GLU A 253 11.75 -26.12 6.67
N CYS A 254 12.97 -26.40 7.12
CA CYS A 254 14.13 -25.54 6.91
C CYS A 254 14.99 -26.17 5.82
N LYS A 255 15.41 -25.38 4.83
CA LYS A 255 16.34 -25.84 3.79
C LYS A 255 17.58 -24.98 3.75
N SER A 256 18.75 -25.62 3.69
CA SER A 256 20.03 -24.91 3.60
C SER A 256 20.07 -23.99 2.37
N ILE A 257 20.38 -22.72 2.61
CA ILE A 257 20.52 -21.70 1.56
C ILE A 257 21.65 -22.08 0.59
N ALA A 258 22.73 -22.70 1.11
CA ALA A 258 23.83 -23.21 0.31
C ALA A 258 23.41 -24.31 -0.69
N SER A 259 22.29 -24.99 -0.42
CA SER A 259 21.69 -26.00 -1.32
C SER A 259 20.61 -25.43 -2.25
N GLY A 260 20.44 -24.11 -2.27
CA GLY A 260 19.41 -23.41 -3.04
C GLY A 260 18.15 -23.06 -2.25
N GLY A 261 18.09 -23.34 -0.94
CA GLY A 261 16.96 -23.01 -0.07
C GLY A 261 15.66 -23.75 -0.44
N CYS A 262 14.52 -23.11 -0.20
CA CYS A 262 13.17 -23.62 -0.44
C CYS A 262 12.83 -23.76 -1.93
N ASP A 263 12.04 -24.79 -2.26
CA ASP A 263 11.49 -24.93 -3.61
C ASP A 263 10.42 -23.87 -3.85
N CYS A 264 10.32 -23.38 -5.07
CA CYS A 264 9.25 -22.47 -5.45
C CYS A 264 7.93 -23.21 -5.64
N PHE A 265 6.82 -22.47 -5.53
CA PHE A 265 5.49 -23.03 -5.82
C PHE A 265 5.38 -23.48 -7.28
N ASP A 266 4.43 -24.39 -7.55
CA ASP A 266 4.17 -24.89 -8.90
C ASP A 266 4.00 -23.73 -9.91
N GLY A 267 4.88 -23.71 -10.92
CA GLY A 267 4.91 -22.69 -11.97
C GLY A 267 5.98 -21.60 -11.79
N GLN A 268 6.58 -21.49 -10.62
CA GLN A 268 7.65 -20.54 -10.32
C GLN A 268 9.04 -21.16 -10.45
N VAL A 269 10.02 -20.31 -10.72
CA VAL A 269 11.44 -20.61 -10.76
C VAL A 269 12.17 -19.78 -9.72
N LYS A 270 13.23 -20.36 -9.15
CA LYS A 270 14.04 -19.69 -8.14
C LYS A 270 15.13 -18.85 -8.80
N CYS A 271 15.21 -17.59 -8.44
CA CYS A 271 16.03 -16.57 -9.10
C CYS A 271 16.94 -15.84 -8.13
N GLY A 272 18.08 -15.38 -8.64
CA GLY A 272 19.02 -14.58 -7.88
C GLY A 272 19.57 -15.29 -6.64
N ALA A 273 19.57 -16.61 -6.58
CA ALA A 273 20.17 -17.33 -5.46
C ALA A 273 21.70 -17.13 -5.50
N GLU A 274 22.26 -16.59 -4.42
CA GLU A 274 23.69 -16.34 -4.28
C GLU A 274 24.22 -17.05 -3.01
N PRO A 275 24.61 -18.34 -3.12
CA PRO A 275 25.05 -19.14 -1.97
C PRO A 275 26.23 -18.53 -1.21
N GLU A 276 27.10 -17.79 -1.89
CA GLU A 276 28.26 -17.13 -1.30
C GLU A 276 27.87 -16.00 -0.33
N TRP A 277 26.71 -15.38 -0.54
CA TRP A 277 26.19 -14.28 0.27
C TRP A 277 25.07 -14.72 1.22
N ASN A 278 24.85 -16.02 1.35
CA ASN A 278 23.72 -16.59 2.11
C ASN A 278 22.37 -15.98 1.68
N TYR A 279 22.24 -15.69 0.37
CA TYR A 279 21.01 -15.14 -0.19
C TYR A 279 20.25 -16.28 -0.90
N PRO A 280 19.07 -16.70 -0.38
CA PRO A 280 18.32 -17.81 -0.95
C PRO A 280 17.83 -17.51 -2.37
N GLY A 281 17.78 -16.24 -2.78
CA GLY A 281 17.08 -15.84 -3.98
C GLY A 281 15.59 -15.66 -3.71
N TYR A 282 14.81 -15.54 -4.78
CA TYR A 282 13.37 -15.32 -4.72
C TYR A 282 12.65 -16.16 -5.77
N CYS A 283 11.40 -16.52 -5.49
CA CYS A 283 10.55 -17.24 -6.43
C CYS A 283 9.77 -16.25 -7.30
N THR A 284 9.88 -16.41 -8.61
CA THR A 284 9.12 -15.64 -9.61
C THR A 284 8.72 -16.56 -10.76
N ASP A 285 7.75 -16.16 -11.56
CA ASP A 285 7.31 -16.94 -12.73
C ASP A 285 8.39 -16.94 -13.84
N LEU A 286 9.31 -15.96 -13.82
CA LEU A 286 10.30 -15.74 -14.86
C LEU A 286 11.66 -15.30 -14.31
N CYS A 287 12.72 -16.02 -14.69
CA CYS A 287 14.09 -15.69 -14.31
C CYS A 287 14.84 -14.99 -15.45
N CYS A 288 15.01 -13.68 -15.34
CA CYS A 288 15.89 -12.94 -16.24
C CYS A 288 17.25 -12.73 -15.59
N ASP A 289 18.32 -13.05 -16.32
CA ASP A 289 19.68 -12.71 -15.90
C ASP A 289 19.83 -11.19 -15.91
N SER A 290 19.88 -10.55 -14.75
CA SER A 290 19.98 -9.08 -14.64
C SER A 290 21.23 -8.49 -15.29
N ALA A 291 22.27 -9.29 -15.55
CA ALA A 291 23.48 -8.83 -16.22
C ALA A 291 23.36 -8.83 -17.75
N THR A 292 22.56 -9.73 -18.33
CA THR A 292 22.49 -9.92 -19.78
C THR A 292 21.10 -9.76 -20.38
N GLN A 293 20.05 -9.69 -19.55
CA GLN A 293 18.65 -9.71 -19.96
C GLN A 293 17.83 -8.64 -19.21
N GLU A 294 16.90 -8.04 -19.95
CA GLU A 294 15.87 -7.16 -19.42
C GLU A 294 14.57 -7.97 -19.20
N THR A 295 13.89 -7.72 -18.09
CA THR A 295 12.56 -8.29 -17.84
C THR A 295 11.51 -7.48 -18.61
N CYS A 296 10.78 -8.14 -19.49
CA CYS A 296 9.76 -7.53 -20.33
C CYS A 296 8.38 -7.68 -19.70
N TYR A 297 7.73 -6.54 -19.54
CA TYR A 297 6.38 -6.46 -18.97
C TYR A 297 5.38 -6.24 -20.09
N ASP A 298 4.37 -7.10 -20.16
CA ASP A 298 3.15 -6.79 -20.90
C ASP A 298 2.22 -5.96 -19.99
N TYR A 299 1.61 -4.92 -20.55
CA TYR A 299 0.65 -4.04 -19.88
C TYR A 299 -0.54 -4.81 -19.29
N GLU A 300 -0.89 -5.98 -19.83
CA GLU A 300 -2.02 -6.78 -19.36
C GLU A 300 -1.64 -7.79 -18.28
N THR A 301 -0.50 -8.47 -18.40
CA THR A 301 -0.25 -9.76 -17.70
C THR A 301 0.86 -9.78 -16.65
N MET A 302 1.62 -8.69 -16.44
CA MET A 302 2.89 -8.67 -15.68
C MET A 302 4.05 -9.33 -16.46
N GLU A 303 5.14 -9.72 -15.79
CA GLU A 303 6.40 -10.21 -16.39
C GLU A 303 6.15 -11.36 -17.38
N GLU A 304 6.37 -11.11 -18.68
CA GLU A 304 6.01 -12.07 -19.74
C GLU A 304 7.23 -12.78 -20.32
N SER A 305 8.35 -12.07 -20.46
CA SER A 305 9.54 -12.63 -21.12
C SER A 305 10.84 -11.92 -20.73
N CYS A 306 11.97 -12.57 -20.99
CA CYS A 306 13.30 -11.97 -20.89
C CYS A 306 13.79 -11.65 -22.29
N ALA A 307 14.38 -10.47 -22.48
CA ALA A 307 15.01 -10.09 -23.74
C ALA A 307 16.49 -9.75 -23.51
N ASP A 308 17.36 -10.25 -24.38
CA ASP A 308 18.80 -10.00 -24.26
C ASP A 308 19.10 -8.51 -24.43
N ILE A 309 19.79 -7.92 -23.45
CA ILE A 309 20.22 -6.52 -23.47
C ILE A 309 21.07 -6.23 -24.71
N ALA A 310 21.95 -7.18 -25.08
CA ALA A 310 22.79 -7.07 -26.28
C ALA A 310 21.99 -7.03 -27.60
N SER A 311 20.73 -7.47 -27.59
CA SER A 311 19.81 -7.39 -28.73
C SER A 311 18.88 -6.16 -28.65
N GLY A 312 19.13 -5.23 -27.72
CA GLY A 312 18.30 -4.04 -27.48
C GLY A 312 17.25 -4.21 -26.38
N GLY A 313 17.22 -5.36 -25.70
CA GLY A 313 16.25 -5.66 -24.63
C GLY A 313 14.81 -5.75 -25.12
N CYS A 314 13.87 -5.37 -24.26
CA CYS A 314 12.44 -5.51 -24.49
C CYS A 314 11.95 -4.58 -25.60
N PRO A 315 11.09 -5.07 -26.52
CA PRO A 315 10.55 -4.26 -27.60
C PRO A 315 9.68 -3.13 -27.03
N CYS A 316 9.75 -1.96 -27.66
CA CYS A 316 8.93 -0.84 -27.26
C CYS A 316 7.49 -0.98 -27.77
N PRO A 317 6.50 -0.41 -27.03
CA PRO A 317 5.12 -0.33 -27.49
C PRO A 317 5.00 0.36 -28.85
N GLU A 318 3.92 0.09 -29.58
CA GLU A 318 3.68 0.74 -30.88
C GLU A 318 3.63 2.27 -30.72
N GLY A 319 4.50 2.97 -31.46
CA GLY A 319 4.64 4.43 -31.39
C GLY A 319 5.79 4.91 -30.49
N GLU A 320 6.50 4.01 -29.82
CA GLU A 320 7.68 4.31 -29.01
C GLU A 320 8.95 3.70 -29.64
N GLU A 321 10.11 4.26 -29.33
CA GLU A 321 11.42 3.70 -29.67
C GLU A 321 12.31 3.56 -28.42
N LYS A 322 13.33 2.71 -28.52
CA LYS A 322 14.25 2.41 -27.41
C LYS A 322 15.38 3.43 -27.40
N CYS A 323 15.56 4.11 -26.28
CA CYS A 323 16.46 5.24 -26.12
C CYS A 323 17.46 5.02 -24.99
N GLY A 324 18.64 5.63 -25.09
CA GLY A 324 19.71 5.55 -24.08
C GLY A 324 20.37 4.18 -23.94
N ALA A 325 20.12 3.23 -24.83
CA ALA A 325 20.71 1.89 -24.74
C ALA A 325 22.25 1.95 -24.74
N SER A 326 22.89 1.25 -23.81
CA SER A 326 24.35 1.18 -23.65
C SER A 326 24.81 -0.23 -23.24
N GLU A 327 26.12 -0.46 -23.16
CA GLU A 327 26.66 -1.76 -22.76
C GLU A 327 26.21 -2.12 -21.33
N GLY A 328 25.34 -3.13 -21.20
CA GLY A 328 24.76 -3.55 -19.92
C GLY A 328 23.46 -2.83 -19.53
N TRP A 329 22.93 -1.94 -20.37
CA TRP A 329 21.62 -1.32 -20.15
C TRP A 329 20.81 -1.27 -21.45
N ALA A 330 19.64 -1.90 -21.46
CA ALA A 330 18.79 -1.96 -22.64
C ALA A 330 18.19 -0.60 -23.06
N GLY A 331 18.27 0.41 -22.19
CA GLY A 331 17.63 1.71 -22.40
C GLY A 331 16.19 1.73 -21.89
N TYR A 332 15.43 2.74 -22.32
CA TYR A 332 14.02 2.91 -21.97
C TYR A 332 13.18 3.18 -23.22
N CYS A 333 11.89 2.85 -23.17
CA CYS A 333 10.96 3.16 -24.24
C CYS A 333 10.34 4.54 -24.02
N THR A 334 10.33 5.35 -25.07
CA THR A 334 9.66 6.66 -25.08
C THR A 334 9.24 6.99 -26.50
N ALA A 335 8.38 8.00 -26.69
CA ALA A 335 8.06 8.45 -28.04
C ALA A 335 9.33 8.96 -28.75
N PRO A 336 9.50 8.73 -30.06
CA PRO A 336 10.71 9.10 -30.79
C PRO A 336 11.16 10.56 -30.63
N GLU A 337 10.20 11.48 -30.51
CA GLU A 337 10.46 12.90 -30.25
C GLU A 337 11.12 13.19 -28.90
N PHE A 338 11.10 12.25 -27.96
CA PHE A 338 11.73 12.34 -26.64
C PHE A 338 12.99 11.45 -26.53
N CYS A 339 13.44 10.88 -27.64
CA CYS A 339 14.65 10.08 -27.72
C CYS A 339 15.87 10.98 -27.94
N CYS A 340 16.44 11.49 -26.84
CA CYS A 340 17.63 12.34 -26.93
C CYS A 340 18.89 11.51 -27.19
N GLY A 341 19.80 12.06 -28.00
CA GLY A 341 21.13 11.46 -28.18
C GLY A 341 21.97 11.47 -26.89
N ASP A 342 23.06 10.71 -26.87
CA ASP A 342 23.99 10.65 -25.72
C ASP A 342 24.62 12.01 -25.38
N ASP A 343 24.62 12.95 -26.33
CA ASP A 343 25.12 14.31 -26.20
C ASP A 343 24.02 15.37 -26.04
N GLU A 344 22.79 14.95 -25.73
CA GLU A 344 21.62 15.81 -25.55
C GLU A 344 20.93 15.55 -24.19
N GLU A 345 20.29 16.60 -23.65
CA GLU A 345 19.47 16.54 -22.42
C GLU A 345 17.99 16.60 -22.79
N LEU A 346 17.15 15.76 -22.17
CA LEU A 346 15.69 15.81 -22.30
C LEU A 346 15.11 17.01 -21.54
N CYS A 347 14.39 17.89 -22.23
CA CYS A 347 13.85 19.14 -21.73
C CYS A 347 12.41 18.98 -21.27
N PHE A 348 12.16 19.44 -20.04
CA PHE A 348 10.85 19.44 -19.41
C PHE A 348 10.33 20.88 -19.29
N SER A 349 9.02 21.03 -19.37
CA SER A 349 8.31 22.26 -19.02
C SER A 349 8.28 22.46 -17.50
N ASP A 350 7.85 23.65 -17.07
CA ASP A 350 7.65 23.97 -15.65
C ASP A 350 6.63 23.04 -14.95
N GLU A 351 5.78 22.37 -15.73
CA GLU A 351 4.81 21.39 -15.25
C GLU A 351 5.34 19.94 -15.27
N TRP A 352 6.64 19.74 -15.51
CA TRP A 352 7.30 18.43 -15.62
C TRP A 352 6.83 17.57 -16.80
N TYR A 353 6.33 18.21 -17.88
CA TYR A 353 6.02 17.52 -19.13
C TYR A 353 7.15 17.71 -20.14
N PRO A 354 7.59 16.67 -20.86
CA PRO A 354 8.54 16.81 -21.96
C PRO A 354 8.05 17.85 -22.99
N GLN A 355 8.92 18.75 -23.44
CA GLN A 355 8.59 19.75 -24.46
C GLN A 355 8.69 19.16 -25.88
N GLU A 356 8.00 19.75 -26.87
CA GLU A 356 8.07 19.30 -28.28
C GLU A 356 9.48 19.47 -28.88
N GLU A 357 10.25 20.45 -28.41
CA GLU A 357 11.67 20.66 -28.74
C GLU A 357 12.54 19.90 -27.73
N GLY A 358 12.14 18.66 -27.44
CA GLY A 358 12.44 17.94 -26.20
C GLY A 358 13.90 17.60 -25.94
N CYS A 359 14.83 17.85 -26.85
CA CYS A 359 16.24 17.54 -26.66
C CYS A 359 17.10 18.77 -26.92
N ALA A 360 18.04 19.05 -26.01
CA ALA A 360 18.98 20.15 -26.15
C ALA A 360 20.43 19.65 -26.05
N PRO A 361 21.35 20.02 -26.96
CA PRO A 361 22.73 19.58 -26.89
C PRO A 361 23.39 19.99 -25.57
N ILE A 362 23.98 19.01 -24.87
CA ILE A 362 24.76 19.21 -23.64
C ILE A 362 25.91 20.20 -23.91
N SER A 363 26.52 20.13 -25.08
CA SER A 363 27.57 21.06 -25.54
C SER A 363 27.11 22.53 -25.65
N SER A 364 25.80 22.77 -25.72
CA SER A 364 25.20 24.11 -25.70
C SER A 364 24.69 24.53 -24.31
N GLY A 365 24.97 23.72 -23.28
CA GLY A 365 24.47 23.90 -21.91
C GLY A 365 23.16 23.17 -21.62
N GLY A 366 22.71 22.28 -22.52
CA GLY A 366 21.49 21.51 -22.38
C GLY A 366 20.22 22.35 -22.35
N CYS A 367 19.22 21.89 -21.63
CA CYS A 367 17.88 22.50 -21.59
C CYS A 367 17.90 23.88 -20.93
N PRO A 368 17.16 24.85 -21.49
CA PRO A 368 17.06 26.19 -20.93
C PRO A 368 16.43 26.13 -19.54
N CYS A 369 16.87 27.01 -18.65
CA CYS A 369 16.29 27.07 -17.31
C CYS A 369 14.99 27.87 -17.28
N PRO A 370 14.07 27.53 -16.36
CA PRO A 370 12.89 28.33 -16.10
C PRO A 370 13.23 29.80 -15.79
N ASP A 371 12.27 30.69 -16.03
CA ASP A 371 12.44 32.13 -15.78
C ASP A 371 12.91 32.38 -14.33
N GLY A 372 13.99 33.15 -14.20
CA GLY A 372 14.59 33.47 -12.89
C GLY A 372 15.66 32.47 -12.41
N GLN A 373 15.95 31.42 -13.17
CA GLN A 373 17.04 30.49 -12.89
C GLN A 373 18.16 30.59 -13.92
N ALA A 374 19.37 30.23 -13.51
CA ALA A 374 20.55 30.09 -14.37
C ALA A 374 21.00 28.63 -14.41
N LYS A 375 21.56 28.21 -15.54
CA LYS A 375 22.18 26.89 -15.68
C LYS A 375 23.57 26.94 -15.05
N CYS A 376 23.80 26.09 -14.07
CA CYS A 376 25.03 26.08 -13.28
C CYS A 376 25.70 24.70 -13.39
N GLY A 377 27.03 24.66 -13.22
CA GLY A 377 27.79 23.41 -13.23
C GLY A 377 27.93 22.73 -14.59
N ALA A 378 27.48 23.35 -15.69
CA ALA A 378 27.64 22.80 -17.04
C ALA A 378 29.13 22.58 -17.37
N SER A 379 29.47 21.41 -17.90
CA SER A 379 30.83 21.04 -18.31
C SER A 379 30.79 20.04 -19.46
N ASP A 380 31.95 19.67 -20.03
CA ASP A 380 32.02 18.71 -21.14
C ASP A 380 31.41 17.36 -20.73
N GLY A 381 30.22 17.05 -21.29
CA GLY A 381 29.46 15.85 -20.99
C GLY A 381 28.47 15.97 -19.82
N TYR A 382 28.29 17.16 -19.25
CA TYR A 382 27.28 17.40 -18.22
C TYR A 382 26.54 18.72 -18.49
N ALA A 383 25.23 18.63 -18.67
CA ALA A 383 24.40 19.77 -19.03
C ALA A 383 24.36 20.87 -17.95
N GLY A 384 24.69 20.52 -16.70
CA GLY A 384 24.46 21.37 -15.55
C GLY A 384 23.06 21.19 -14.97
N TYR A 385 22.70 22.03 -14.01
CA TYR A 385 21.38 22.05 -13.39
C TYR A 385 20.87 23.49 -13.29
N CYS A 386 19.56 23.65 -13.27
CA CYS A 386 18.93 24.95 -13.12
C CYS A 386 18.78 25.31 -11.65
N THR A 387 19.22 26.51 -11.29
CA THR A 387 19.06 27.05 -9.93
C THR A 387 19.03 28.57 -9.97
N GLY A 388 18.43 29.21 -8.96
CA GLY A 388 18.39 30.67 -8.85
C GLY A 388 19.77 31.31 -8.65
N LEU A 389 20.78 30.54 -8.22
CA LEU A 389 22.11 31.05 -7.89
C LEU A 389 23.22 30.05 -8.26
N CYS A 390 24.10 30.43 -9.20
CA CYS A 390 25.29 29.66 -9.52
C CYS A 390 26.42 29.95 -8.53
N CYS A 391 26.91 28.91 -7.87
CA CYS A 391 28.07 28.98 -6.99
C CYS A 391 29.20 28.14 -7.58
N GLU A 392 30.43 28.66 -7.58
CA GLU A 392 31.62 27.91 -8.02
C GLU A 392 32.07 26.87 -6.99
N GLU A 393 31.74 27.07 -5.71
CA GLU A 393 32.13 26.21 -4.59
C GLU A 393 30.93 25.52 -3.93
N GLN A 394 30.29 26.15 -2.94
CA GLN A 394 29.08 25.61 -2.30
C GLN A 394 27.90 26.60 -2.31
N THR A 395 26.71 26.05 -2.54
CA THR A 395 25.44 26.78 -2.41
C THR A 395 24.90 26.63 -1.00
N CYS A 396 24.52 27.75 -0.40
CA CYS A 396 23.86 27.81 0.89
C CYS A 396 22.35 27.87 0.70
N PHE A 397 21.61 27.06 1.46
CA PHE A 397 20.17 26.94 1.38
C PHE A 397 19.50 27.52 2.62
N ASP A 398 18.37 28.19 2.43
CA ASP A 398 17.47 28.52 3.54
C ASP A 398 16.93 27.23 4.17
N TRP A 399 16.97 27.13 5.49
CA TRP A 399 16.57 25.90 6.19
C TRP A 399 15.06 25.62 6.08
N ASN A 400 14.24 26.65 5.89
CA ASN A 400 12.78 26.53 5.89
C ASN A 400 12.23 26.34 4.47
N THR A 401 12.76 27.07 3.49
CA THR A 401 12.26 27.00 2.10
C THR A 401 13.03 26.03 1.22
N TYR A 402 14.24 25.62 1.64
CA TYR A 402 15.18 24.86 0.82
C TYR A 402 15.61 25.59 -0.47
N GLU A 403 15.38 26.90 -0.56
CA GLU A 403 15.80 27.71 -1.69
C GLU A 403 17.26 28.18 -1.51
N PRO A 404 18.04 28.28 -2.60
CA PRO A 404 19.40 28.78 -2.56
C PRO A 404 19.41 30.28 -2.20
N THR A 405 20.18 30.66 -1.18
CA THR A 405 20.24 32.05 -0.68
C THR A 405 21.57 32.74 -0.97
N SER A 406 22.68 32.01 -0.97
CA SER A 406 24.02 32.58 -1.14
C SER A 406 25.05 31.53 -1.56
N CYS A 407 26.22 32.00 -1.96
CA CYS A 407 27.41 31.17 -2.18
C CYS A 407 28.38 31.36 -1.02
N ALA A 408 29.01 30.28 -0.57
CA ALA A 408 30.11 30.32 0.38
C ALA A 408 31.29 29.55 -0.19
N SER A 409 32.51 29.86 0.27
CA SER A 409 33.65 29.00 0.01
C SER A 409 33.58 27.74 0.88
N TRP A 410 34.29 26.67 0.52
CA TRP A 410 34.31 25.44 1.33
C TRP A 410 34.80 25.64 2.77
N ASP A 411 35.62 26.67 2.99
CA ASP A 411 36.18 27.04 4.30
C ASP A 411 35.28 28.01 5.09
N GLU A 412 34.21 28.53 4.48
CA GLU A 412 33.29 29.47 5.11
C GLU A 412 31.95 28.79 5.45
N THR A 413 31.43 29.07 6.64
CA THR A 413 30.09 28.64 7.03
C THR A 413 29.02 29.46 6.33
N CYS A 414 27.94 28.82 5.88
CA CYS A 414 26.80 29.51 5.27
C CYS A 414 26.26 30.64 6.18
N PRO A 415 26.26 31.91 5.74
CA PRO A 415 25.95 33.05 6.60
C PRO A 415 24.54 33.03 7.21
N THR A 416 23.56 32.53 6.46
CA THR A 416 22.14 32.54 6.83
C THR A 416 21.42 31.24 6.45
N GLY A 417 22.13 30.11 6.41
CA GLY A 417 21.57 28.86 5.91
C GLY A 417 22.40 27.64 6.25
N ILE A 418 22.12 26.54 5.56
CA ILE A 418 22.90 25.30 5.67
C ILE A 418 23.58 24.96 4.35
N SER A 419 24.73 24.30 4.43
CA SER A 419 25.40 23.75 3.26
C SER A 419 24.67 22.51 2.75
N PHE A 420 24.86 22.18 1.47
CA PHE A 420 24.30 20.99 0.85
C PHE A 420 24.69 19.70 1.59
N ASP A 421 25.90 19.61 2.16
CA ASP A 421 26.33 18.42 2.91
C ASP A 421 25.53 18.20 4.19
N VAL A 422 25.18 19.29 4.89
CA VAL A 422 24.30 19.23 6.07
C VAL A 422 22.87 18.87 5.66
N LEU A 423 22.40 19.42 4.52
CA LEU A 423 21.10 19.07 3.94
C LEU A 423 21.04 17.59 3.59
N LYS A 424 22.06 17.08 2.89
CA LYS A 424 22.21 15.69 2.46
C LYS A 424 22.23 14.74 3.65
N GLY A 425 22.99 15.05 4.69
CA GLY A 425 23.05 14.23 5.91
C GLY A 425 21.73 14.14 6.67
N LYS A 426 20.87 15.16 6.57
CA LYS A 426 19.57 15.20 7.26
C LYS A 426 18.38 14.76 6.40
N ALA A 427 18.41 15.04 5.09
CA ALA A 427 17.33 14.74 4.15
C ALA A 427 17.45 13.34 3.52
N MET A 428 18.66 12.81 3.27
CA MET A 428 18.80 11.45 2.73
C MET A 428 18.26 10.33 3.65
N PRO A 429 18.30 10.41 4.99
CA PRO A 429 17.60 9.42 5.82
C PRO A 429 16.07 9.55 5.74
N MET A 430 15.52 10.68 5.28
CA MET A 430 14.08 10.86 5.05
C MET A 430 13.63 10.40 3.66
N ILE A 431 14.51 10.45 2.65
CA ILE A 431 14.27 9.91 1.32
C ILE A 431 14.72 8.44 1.31
N ASP A 432 13.90 7.57 1.91
CA ASP A 432 14.07 6.13 1.73
C ASP A 432 13.84 5.80 0.25
N GLN A 433 14.92 5.42 -0.46
CA GLN A 433 14.87 5.00 -1.86
C GLN A 433 13.92 3.81 -2.07
N ASN A 434 13.71 2.97 -1.05
CA ASN A 434 12.72 1.90 -1.10
C ASN A 434 11.29 2.42 -0.97
N ALA A 435 11.06 3.47 -0.17
CA ALA A 435 9.78 4.16 -0.13
C ALA A 435 9.45 4.82 -1.48
N MET A 436 10.42 5.48 -2.13
CA MET A 436 10.20 6.07 -3.46
C MET A 436 9.93 5.01 -4.54
N LYS A 437 10.67 3.90 -4.57
CA LYS A 437 10.37 2.77 -5.47
C LYS A 437 8.97 2.19 -5.21
N LYS A 438 8.57 2.08 -3.94
CA LYS A 438 7.22 1.63 -3.54
C LYS A 438 6.13 2.62 -3.97
N HIS A 439 6.39 3.92 -3.88
CA HIS A 439 5.47 4.97 -4.32
C HIS A 439 5.36 5.02 -5.84
N ALA A 440 6.45 4.88 -6.59
CA ALA A 440 6.44 4.79 -8.05
C ALA A 440 5.64 3.58 -8.55
N SER A 441 5.85 2.39 -7.95
CA SER A 441 5.04 1.19 -8.21
C SER A 441 3.56 1.41 -7.89
N SER A 442 3.25 2.08 -6.78
CA SER A 442 1.87 2.41 -6.40
C SER A 442 1.22 3.41 -7.36
N PHE A 443 1.95 4.40 -7.86
CA PHE A 443 1.47 5.37 -8.83
C PHE A 443 1.16 4.70 -10.18
N GLN A 444 2.03 3.80 -10.64
CA GLN A 444 1.79 2.99 -11.84
C GLN A 444 0.57 2.07 -11.69
N LYS A 445 0.38 1.45 -10.51
CA LYS A 445 -0.83 0.67 -10.18
C LYS A 445 -2.11 1.52 -10.23
N ILE A 446 -2.06 2.77 -9.77
CA ILE A 446 -3.20 3.69 -9.84
C ILE A 446 -3.50 4.07 -11.30
N LYS A 447 -2.47 4.38 -12.10
CA LYS A 447 -2.61 4.71 -13.53
C LYS A 447 -3.22 3.55 -14.32
N THR A 448 -2.74 2.32 -14.11
CA THR A 448 -3.32 1.11 -14.73
C THR A 448 -4.72 0.81 -14.24
N THR A 449 -5.03 1.00 -12.95
CA THR A 449 -6.39 0.83 -12.42
C THR A 449 -7.36 1.82 -13.05
N LYS A 450 -6.95 3.08 -13.23
CA LYS A 450 -7.76 4.12 -13.89
C LYS A 450 -8.05 3.76 -15.35
N ALA A 451 -7.04 3.27 -16.09
CA ALA A 451 -7.21 2.80 -17.46
C ALA A 451 -8.16 1.58 -17.55
N LYS A 452 -8.01 0.60 -16.65
CA LYS A 452 -8.91 -0.57 -16.55
C LYS A 452 -10.34 -0.17 -16.24
N MET A 453 -10.56 0.81 -15.36
CA MET A 453 -11.90 1.33 -15.05
C MET A 453 -12.55 2.00 -16.26
N ALA A 454 -11.79 2.78 -17.05
CA ALA A 454 -12.29 3.38 -18.29
C ALA A 454 -12.68 2.31 -19.33
N ALA A 455 -11.83 1.30 -19.55
CA ALA A 455 -12.12 0.21 -20.48
C ALA A 455 -13.34 -0.65 -20.05
N ILE A 456 -13.52 -0.86 -18.74
CA ILE A 456 -14.71 -1.56 -18.20
C ILE A 456 -15.97 -0.72 -18.40
N GLU A 457 -15.89 0.61 -18.26
CA GLU A 457 -16.99 1.53 -18.51
C GLU A 457 -17.42 1.48 -19.99
N ASP A 458 -16.46 1.52 -20.91
CA ASP A 458 -16.71 1.42 -22.35
C ASP A 458 -17.32 0.06 -22.75
N HIS A 459 -16.80 -1.04 -22.22
CA HIS A 459 -17.35 -2.37 -22.49
C HIS A 459 -18.73 -2.60 -21.84
N ALA A 460 -18.98 -2.01 -20.66
CA ALA A 460 -20.30 -2.03 -20.03
C ALA A 460 -21.32 -1.24 -20.85
N ASN A 461 -20.92 -0.07 -21.37
CA ASN A 461 -21.74 0.75 -22.25
C ASN A 461 -22.03 0.03 -23.58
N ALA A 462 -21.05 -0.64 -24.19
CA ALA A 462 -21.24 -1.46 -25.39
C ALA A 462 -22.25 -2.60 -25.17
N LYS A 463 -22.17 -3.33 -24.04
CA LYS A 463 -23.13 -4.40 -23.70
C LYS A 463 -24.55 -3.89 -23.41
N ILE A 464 -24.69 -2.65 -22.94
CA ILE A 464 -26.00 -2.03 -22.74
C ILE A 464 -26.62 -1.71 -24.11
N VAL A 465 -25.84 -1.13 -25.02
CA VAL A 465 -26.28 -0.83 -26.40
C VAL A 465 -26.69 -2.11 -27.14
N GLU A 466 -25.91 -3.19 -27.05
CA GLU A 466 -26.25 -4.47 -27.68
C GLU A 466 -27.58 -5.05 -27.16
N LYS A 467 -27.82 -4.97 -25.85
CA LYS A 467 -29.09 -5.42 -25.26
C LYS A 467 -30.27 -4.54 -25.63
N MET A 468 -30.05 -3.24 -25.83
CA MET A 468 -31.09 -2.33 -26.33
C MET A 468 -31.47 -2.68 -27.77
N ILE A 469 -30.48 -2.95 -28.62
CA ILE A 469 -30.70 -3.40 -30.01
C ILE A 469 -31.50 -4.72 -30.03
N GLN A 470 -31.07 -5.73 -29.26
CA GLN A 470 -31.77 -7.02 -29.19
C GLN A 470 -33.21 -6.89 -28.66
N ALA A 471 -33.44 -6.00 -27.69
CA ALA A 471 -34.78 -5.74 -27.16
C ALA A 471 -35.68 -5.08 -28.22
N GLU A 472 -35.13 -4.18 -29.03
CA GLU A 472 -35.84 -3.49 -30.10
C GLU A 472 -36.19 -4.45 -31.26
N GLU A 473 -35.25 -5.31 -31.68
CA GLU A 473 -35.49 -6.37 -32.66
C GLU A 473 -36.61 -7.32 -32.20
N MET A 474 -36.58 -7.74 -30.93
CA MET A 474 -37.63 -8.59 -30.36
C MET A 474 -38.99 -7.90 -30.29
N ALA A 475 -39.02 -6.58 -30.06
CA ALA A 475 -40.25 -5.80 -30.10
C ALA A 475 -40.82 -5.69 -31.52
N ILE A 476 -39.96 -5.52 -32.54
CA ILE A 476 -40.35 -5.51 -33.96
C ILE A 476 -40.91 -6.88 -34.37
N LEU A 477 -40.23 -7.97 -34.02
CA LEU A 477 -40.69 -9.33 -34.30
C LEU A 477 -42.05 -9.63 -33.64
N ARG A 478 -42.27 -9.16 -32.42
CA ARG A 478 -43.59 -9.27 -31.76
C ARG A 478 -44.66 -8.45 -32.47
N LYS A 479 -44.36 -7.24 -32.93
CA LYS A 479 -45.29 -6.41 -33.72
C LYS A 479 -45.66 -7.11 -35.03
N ILE A 480 -44.70 -7.66 -35.76
CA ILE A 480 -44.93 -8.43 -37.00
C ILE A 480 -45.81 -9.65 -36.73
N LYS A 481 -45.58 -10.36 -35.62
CA LYS A 481 -46.36 -11.55 -35.26
C LYS A 481 -47.80 -11.22 -34.84
N ASN A 482 -48.02 -10.06 -34.22
CA ASN A 482 -49.32 -9.63 -33.72
C ASN A 482 -50.17 -8.88 -34.76
N THR A 483 -49.58 -8.30 -35.81
CA THR A 483 -50.36 -7.58 -36.83
C THR A 483 -51.12 -8.47 -37.80
N GLY A 484 -50.95 -9.80 -37.77
CA GLY A 484 -51.92 -10.73 -38.32
C GLY A 484 -52.38 -10.45 -39.76
N THR A 485 -51.55 -9.81 -40.59
CA THR A 485 -51.89 -9.48 -41.97
C THR A 485 -51.35 -10.57 -42.91
N ARG A 486 -52.00 -11.73 -42.85
CA ARG A 486 -52.14 -12.60 -44.03
C ARG A 486 -53.14 -11.94 -45.00
N LYS A 487 -52.76 -10.84 -45.63
CA LYS A 487 -53.41 -10.35 -46.85
C LYS A 487 -52.32 -10.03 -47.87
N SER A 488 -52.16 -10.97 -48.80
CA SER A 488 -51.53 -10.83 -50.13
C SER A 488 -50.48 -9.71 -50.24
N PHE A 489 -49.22 -10.03 -49.94
CA PHE A 489 -48.12 -9.20 -50.42
C PHE A 489 -48.04 -9.35 -51.94
N ASN A 490 -48.44 -8.28 -52.61
CA ASN A 490 -48.43 -8.10 -54.05
C ASN A 490 -46.98 -7.92 -54.53
N LYS A 491 -46.74 -8.27 -55.80
CA LYS A 491 -45.43 -8.61 -56.39
C LYS A 491 -44.42 -7.47 -56.61
N ASP A 492 -44.65 -6.26 -56.09
CA ASP A 492 -43.86 -5.09 -56.48
C ASP A 492 -43.36 -4.28 -55.26
N VAL A 493 -42.23 -4.67 -54.66
CA VAL A 493 -41.38 -3.76 -53.87
C VAL A 493 -39.89 -4.11 -54.10
N PRO A 494 -39.01 -3.13 -54.36
CA PRO A 494 -37.63 -3.38 -54.78
C PRO A 494 -36.73 -3.75 -53.60
N VAL A 495 -35.74 -4.59 -53.89
CA VAL A 495 -34.64 -4.97 -53.02
C VAL A 495 -33.81 -3.72 -52.67
N PHE A 496 -33.88 -3.27 -51.42
CA PHE A 496 -32.83 -2.44 -50.82
C PHE A 496 -31.93 -3.34 -49.99
N MET A 497 -30.77 -3.68 -50.55
CA MET A 497 -29.61 -4.07 -49.75
C MET A 497 -29.07 -2.82 -49.06
N THR A 498 -29.02 -2.84 -47.73
CA THR A 498 -28.17 -1.92 -46.97
C THR A 498 -27.05 -2.75 -46.37
N LYS A 499 -25.84 -2.57 -46.91
CA LYS A 499 -24.59 -2.91 -46.22
C LYS A 499 -24.49 -2.04 -44.99
N VAL A 500 -24.19 -2.64 -43.84
CA VAL A 500 -23.68 -1.93 -42.67
C VAL A 500 -22.33 -2.56 -42.35
N TYR A 501 -21.31 -1.68 -42.31
CA TYR A 501 -19.98 -1.93 -41.76
C TYR A 501 -20.03 -1.85 -40.24
#